data_AF-A0ABD3AGY1-F1
#
_entry.id   AF-A0ABD3AGY1-F1
#
_cell.length_a   1.000
_cell.length_b   1.000
_cell.length_c   1.000
_cell.angle_alpha   90.00
_cell.angle_beta   90.00
_cell.angle_gamma   90.00
#
_symmetry.space_group_name_H-M   'P 1'
#
loop_
_entity.id
_entity.type
_entity.pdbx_description
1 polymer ?
#
loop_
_entity_poly.entity_id
_entity_poly.type
_entity_poly.pdbx_seq_one_letter_code
_entity_poly.pdbx_strand_id
1 'polypeptide(L)'
;MLAIVDGSLPCPKPSDESYGLWVQCDTTVHSWINAILSLTVLETLLNHECETVSHAWNTLERLFIDYSVSTMHLKHKFQNFNKDNLTMEEYLQQLESLACSLIAIGKINNVATAPIADVLGLN
;
A
#
# COMPACT_ATOMS: atom_id res chain seq x y z
N MET A 1 0.16 -1.77 -22.84
CA MET A 1 0.00 -2.23 -21.44
C MET A 1 0.39 -1.15 -20.44
N LEU A 2 1.60 -0.59 -20.46
CA LEU A 2 1.98 0.52 -19.53
C LEU A 2 0.99 1.69 -19.56
N ALA A 3 0.55 2.09 -20.75
CA ALA A 3 -0.45 3.16 -20.93
C ALA A 3 -1.85 2.85 -20.35
N ILE A 4 -2.16 1.58 -20.02
CA ILE A 4 -3.40 1.21 -19.31
C ILE A 4 -3.21 1.34 -17.80
N VAL A 5 -2.01 1.05 -17.30
CA VAL A 5 -1.67 1.13 -15.87
C VAL A 5 -1.59 2.60 -15.41
N ASP A 6 -0.92 3.45 -16.18
CA ASP A 6 -0.79 4.88 -15.87
C ASP A 6 -2.06 5.70 -16.21
N GLY A 7 -3.08 5.07 -16.79
CA GLY A 7 -4.35 5.70 -17.14
C GLY A 7 -4.32 6.56 -18.42
N SER A 8 -3.21 6.58 -19.17
CA SER A 8 -3.09 7.32 -20.44
C SER A 8 -4.03 6.79 -21.53
N LEU A 9 -4.47 5.52 -21.41
CA LEU A 9 -5.49 4.89 -22.23
C LEU A 9 -6.76 4.65 -21.40
N PRO A 10 -7.72 5.60 -21.41
CA PRO A 10 -8.98 5.46 -20.70
C PRO A 10 -9.83 4.32 -21.29
N CYS A 11 -10.71 3.75 -20.45
CA CYS A 11 -11.63 2.69 -20.87
C CYS A 11 -12.46 3.13 -22.10
N PRO A 12 -12.37 2.44 -23.25
CA PRO A 12 -13.17 2.74 -24.43
C PRO A 12 -14.66 2.51 -24.16
N LYS A 13 -15.52 3.09 -25.00
CA LYS A 13 -16.96 2.78 -24.92
C LYS A 13 -17.20 1.33 -25.37
N PRO A 14 -18.22 0.62 -24.84
CA PRO A 14 -18.53 -0.75 -25.25
C PRO A 14 -18.86 -0.92 -26.74
N SER A 15 -19.19 0.17 -27.44
CA SER A 15 -19.47 0.17 -28.89
C SER A 15 -18.21 0.29 -29.76
N ASP A 16 -17.04 0.47 -29.16
CA ASP A 16 -15.76 0.64 -29.85
C ASP A 16 -15.10 -0.73 -30.08
N GLU A 17 -14.55 -0.95 -31.27
CA GLU A 17 -13.84 -2.19 -31.64
C GLU A 17 -12.64 -2.47 -30.72
N SER A 18 -12.03 -1.40 -30.18
CA SER A 18 -10.90 -1.49 -29.26
C SER A 18 -11.26 -1.93 -27.83
N TYR A 19 -12.55 -1.95 -27.46
CA TYR A 19 -13.01 -2.28 -26.10
C TYR A 19 -12.61 -3.70 -25.68
N GLY A 20 -12.77 -4.68 -26.56
CA GLY A 20 -12.43 -6.08 -26.26
C GLY A 20 -10.94 -6.28 -25.95
N LEU A 21 -10.07 -5.64 -26.74
CA LEU A 21 -8.61 -5.68 -26.53
C LEU A 21 -8.20 -4.94 -25.25
N TRP A 22 -8.87 -3.83 -24.93
CA TRP A 22 -8.64 -3.09 -23.70
C TRP A 22 -8.99 -3.93 -22.47
N VAL A 23 -10.17 -4.56 -22.45
CA VAL A 23 -10.62 -5.44 -21.34
C VAL A 23 -9.67 -6.63 -21.15
N GLN A 24 -9.22 -7.24 -22.24
CA GLN A 24 -8.27 -8.36 -22.16
C GLN A 24 -6.94 -7.92 -21.54
N CYS A 25 -6.43 -6.75 -21.93
CA CYS A 25 -5.20 -6.20 -21.37
C CYS A 25 -5.37 -5.81 -19.90
N ASP A 26 -6.46 -5.13 -19.53
CA ASP A 26 -6.78 -4.75 -18.16
C ASP A 26 -6.88 -6.01 -17.26
N THR A 27 -7.63 -7.02 -17.70
CA THR A 27 -7.76 -8.30 -16.97
C THR A 27 -6.41 -9.02 -16.79
N THR A 28 -5.56 -9.01 -17.82
CA THR A 28 -4.24 -9.65 -17.76
C THR A 28 -3.34 -8.96 -16.76
N VAL A 29 -3.31 -7.62 -16.77
CA VAL A 29 -2.50 -6.85 -15.82
C VAL A 29 -3.06 -7.00 -14.41
N HIS A 30 -4.38 -7.05 -14.24
CA HIS A 30 -5.01 -7.33 -12.96
C HIS A 30 -4.58 -8.68 -12.40
N SER A 31 -4.53 -9.73 -13.24
CA SER A 31 -4.00 -11.04 -12.84
C SER A 31 -2.53 -10.98 -12.42
N TRP A 32 -1.70 -10.16 -13.08
CA TRP A 32 -0.29 -10.01 -12.69
C TRP A 32 -0.12 -9.26 -11.37
N ILE A 33 -0.87 -8.17 -11.19
CA ILE A 33 -0.94 -7.43 -9.93
C ILE A 33 -1.35 -8.40 -8.82
N ASN A 34 -2.38 -9.22 -9.06
CA ASN A 34 -2.84 -10.18 -8.07
C ASN A 34 -1.85 -11.34 -7.80
N ALA A 35 -0.99 -11.68 -8.77
CA ALA A 35 0.02 -12.73 -8.61
C ALA A 35 1.30 -12.25 -7.90
N ILE A 36 1.61 -10.95 -8.00
CA ILE A 36 2.83 -10.34 -7.44
C ILE A 36 2.55 -9.78 -6.04
N LEU A 37 1.31 -9.37 -5.77
CA LEU A 37 0.93 -8.82 -4.48
C LEU A 37 0.53 -9.92 -3.49
N SER A 38 0.94 -9.72 -2.25
CA SER A 38 0.47 -10.53 -1.11
C SER A 38 -1.06 -10.46 -0.99
N LEU A 39 -1.68 -11.55 -0.54
CA LEU A 39 -3.13 -11.67 -0.30
C LEU A 39 -3.67 -10.51 0.56
N THR A 40 -2.88 -9.98 1.49
CA THR A 40 -3.28 -8.84 2.36
C THR A 40 -3.31 -7.50 1.62
N VAL A 41 -2.41 -7.29 0.65
CA VAL A 41 -2.46 -6.10 -0.22
C VAL A 41 -3.64 -6.23 -1.18
N LEU A 42 -3.98 -7.45 -1.58
CA LEU A 42 -5.19 -7.74 -2.35
C LEU A 42 -6.47 -7.43 -1.55
N GLU A 43 -6.56 -7.83 -0.28
CA GLU A 43 -7.70 -7.55 0.60
C GLU A 43 -7.93 -6.03 0.78
N THR A 44 -6.85 -5.25 0.89
CA THR A 44 -6.96 -3.79 0.97
C THR A 44 -7.43 -3.17 -0.34
N LEU A 45 -7.02 -3.68 -1.50
CA LEU A 45 -7.54 -3.22 -2.80
C LEU A 45 -8.99 -3.64 -3.05
N LEU A 46 -9.39 -4.83 -2.61
CA LEU A 46 -10.76 -5.32 -2.70
C LEU A 46 -11.72 -4.48 -1.85
N ASN A 47 -11.27 -4.00 -0.69
CA ASN A 47 -12.03 -3.06 0.15
C ASN A 47 -12.21 -1.67 -0.49
N HIS A 48 -11.41 -1.34 -1.51
CA HIS A 48 -11.47 -0.05 -2.22
C HIS A 48 -12.27 -0.08 -3.53
N GLU A 49 -12.95 -1.19 -3.84
CA GLU A 49 -13.82 -1.35 -5.04
C GLU A 49 -13.14 -0.90 -6.35
N CYS A 50 -11.91 -1.35 -6.58
CA CYS A 50 -11.12 -0.94 -7.74
C CYS A 50 -11.67 -1.56 -9.05
N GLU A 51 -12.43 -0.80 -9.83
CA GLU A 51 -13.00 -1.27 -11.11
C GLU A 51 -12.00 -1.39 -12.28
N THR A 52 -10.85 -0.70 -12.19
CA THR A 52 -9.82 -0.71 -13.26
C THR A 52 -8.42 -0.88 -12.68
N VAL A 53 -7.51 -1.43 -13.48
CA VAL A 53 -6.10 -1.58 -13.09
C VAL A 53 -5.45 -0.25 -12.75
N SER A 54 -5.76 0.82 -13.49
CA SER A 54 -5.23 2.15 -13.18
C SER A 54 -5.69 2.65 -11.81
N HIS A 55 -6.95 2.38 -11.43
CA HIS A 55 -7.45 2.73 -10.11
C HIS A 55 -6.78 1.92 -9.00
N ALA A 56 -6.59 0.61 -9.22
CA ALA A 56 -5.85 -0.25 -8.29
C ALA A 56 -4.40 0.24 -8.11
N TRP A 57 -3.72 0.59 -9.20
CA TRP A 57 -2.33 1.07 -9.18
C TRP A 57 -2.19 2.41 -8.43
N ASN A 58 -3.06 3.37 -8.71
CA ASN A 58 -3.07 4.66 -7.99
C ASN A 58 -3.37 4.48 -6.48
N THR A 59 -4.23 3.53 -6.14
CA THR A 59 -4.56 3.21 -4.74
C THR A 59 -3.36 2.60 -4.04
N LEU A 60 -2.67 1.65 -4.68
CA LEU A 60 -1.41 1.10 -4.18
C LEU A 60 -0.37 2.19 -3.95
N GLU A 61 -0.13 3.04 -4.95
CA GLU A 61 0.84 4.12 -4.87
C GLU A 61 0.55 5.04 -3.68
N ARG A 62 -0.71 5.46 -3.52
CA ARG A 62 -1.12 6.29 -2.37
C ARG A 62 -0.90 5.57 -1.04
N LEU A 63 -1.29 4.30 -0.93
CA LEU A 63 -1.12 3.53 0.30
C LEU A 63 0.36 3.41 0.69
N PHE A 64 1.25 3.15 -0.26
CA PHE A 64 2.68 3.07 0.00
C PHE A 64 3.30 4.44 0.35
N ILE A 65 2.87 5.52 -0.32
CA ILE A 65 3.32 6.88 0.00
C ILE A 65 2.86 7.27 1.40
N ASP A 66 1.57 7.18 1.71
CA ASP A 66 1.00 7.55 3.02
C ASP A 66 1.65 6.76 4.15
N TYR A 67 1.89 5.47 3.91
CA TYR A 67 2.62 4.60 4.84
C TYR A 67 4.06 5.07 5.08
N SER A 68 4.79 5.39 4.00
CA SER A 68 6.19 5.85 4.09
C SER A 68 6.31 7.17 4.86
N VAL A 69 5.41 8.13 4.57
CA VAL A 69 5.36 9.44 5.21
C VAL A 69 5.02 9.29 6.69
N SER A 70 4.01 8.47 7.02
CA SER A 70 3.62 8.20 8.40
C SER A 70 4.75 7.56 9.21
N THR A 71 5.45 6.58 8.62
CA THR A 71 6.58 5.90 9.26
C THR A 71 7.75 6.85 9.50
N MET A 72 8.10 7.69 8.52
CA MET A 72 9.15 8.70 8.66
C MET A 72 8.80 9.73 9.73
N HIS A 73 7.56 10.24 9.73
CA HIS A 73 7.09 11.21 10.72
C HIS A 73 7.15 10.64 12.14
N LEU A 74 6.69 9.41 12.34
CA LEU A 74 6.71 8.76 13.65
C LEU A 74 8.12 8.45 14.13
N LYS A 75 9.02 8.01 13.25
CA LYS A 75 10.44 7.85 13.58
C LYS A 75 11.08 9.17 13.99
N HIS A 76 10.84 10.23 13.22
CA HIS A 76 11.34 11.57 13.54
C HIS A 76 10.80 12.04 14.90
N LYS A 77 9.50 11.87 15.15
CA LYS A 77 8.87 12.25 16.43
C LYS A 77 9.47 11.47 17.59
N PHE A 78 9.71 10.17 17.44
CA PHE A 78 10.33 9.33 18.47
C PHE A 78 11.80 9.73 18.74
N GLN A 79 12.59 9.98 17.70
CA GLN A 79 14.00 10.38 17.84
C GLN A 79 14.18 11.75 18.49
N ASN A 80 13.24 12.67 18.26
CA ASN A 80 13.25 14.00 18.84
C ASN A 80 12.34 14.13 20.07
N PHE A 81 11.79 13.02 20.57
CA PHE A 81 10.91 13.06 21.74
C PHE A 81 11.75 13.31 23.00
N ASN A 82 11.51 14.43 23.67
CA ASN A 82 12.16 14.79 24.92
C ASN A 82 11.11 14.94 26.03
N LYS A 83 11.54 14.72 27.26
CA LYS A 83 10.72 14.88 28.45
C LYS A 83 10.29 16.33 28.65
N ASP A 84 11.15 17.30 28.33
CA ASP A 84 10.92 18.74 28.48
C ASP A 84 10.11 19.07 29.76
N ASN A 85 8.92 19.66 29.59
CA ASN A 85 8.04 20.12 30.66
C ASN A 85 7.00 19.07 31.10
N LEU A 86 7.11 17.83 30.61
CA LEU A 86 6.20 16.73 30.95
C LEU A 86 6.54 16.14 32.31
N THR A 87 5.51 15.69 33.02
CA THR A 87 5.68 14.78 34.14
C THR A 87 6.27 13.45 33.64
N MET A 88 6.89 12.69 34.54
CA MET A 88 7.48 11.39 34.17
C MET A 88 6.42 10.42 33.64
N GLU A 89 5.21 10.48 34.18
CA GLU A 89 4.08 9.64 33.76
C GLU A 89 3.61 10.00 32.35
N GLU A 90 3.39 11.28 32.06
CA GLU A 90 2.99 11.74 30.72
C GLU A 90 4.07 11.45 29.67
N TYR A 91 5.34 11.54 30.05
CA TYR A 91 6.46 11.19 29.18
C TYR A 91 6.45 9.71 28.81
N LEU A 92 6.31 8.81 29.81
CA LEU A 92 6.30 7.37 29.57
C LEU A 92 5.08 6.94 28.76
N GLN A 93 3.89 7.50 29.03
CA GLN A 93 2.68 7.22 28.26
C GLN A 93 2.79 7.63 26.79
N GLN A 94 3.35 8.82 26.53
CA GLN A 94 3.54 9.29 25.16
C GLN A 94 4.63 8.51 24.42
N LEU A 95 5.71 8.12 25.10
CA LEU A 95 6.76 7.27 24.54
C LEU A 95 6.21 5.87 24.19
N GLU A 96 5.39 5.30 25.07
CA GLU A 96 4.70 4.03 24.84
C GLU A 96 3.72 4.12 23.67
N SER A 97 2.96 5.20 23.58
CA SER A 97 2.05 5.46 22.45
C SER A 97 2.81 5.55 21.11
N LEU A 98 3.96 6.23 21.08
CA LEU A 98 4.81 6.32 19.90
C LEU A 98 5.41 4.96 19.52
N ALA A 99 5.88 4.19 20.50
CA ALA A 99 6.39 2.84 20.29
C ALA A 99 5.31 1.89 19.76
N CYS A 100 4.10 1.92 20.35
CA CYS A 100 2.95 1.17 19.86
C CYS A 100 2.59 1.54 18.42
N SER A 101 2.61 2.83 18.07
CA SER A 101 2.33 3.30 16.70
C SER A 101 3.37 2.77 15.71
N LEU A 102 4.66 2.79 16.08
CA LEU A 102 5.73 2.23 15.26
C LEU A 102 5.63 0.70 15.12
N ILE A 103 5.24 0.00 16.19
CA ILE A 103 5.03 -1.46 16.17
C ILE A 103 3.83 -1.82 15.27
N ALA A 104 2.72 -1.08 15.36
CA ALA A 104 1.55 -1.29 14.52
C ALA A 104 1.91 -1.15 13.03
N ILE A 105 2.65 -0.10 12.69
CA ILE A 105 3.21 0.13 11.35
C ILE A 105 4.17 -0.98 10.94
N GLY A 106 5.06 -1.42 11.82
CA GLY A 106 6.00 -2.53 11.54
C GLY A 106 5.33 -3.89 11.36
N LYS A 107 4.20 -4.15 12.04
CA LYS A 107 3.39 -5.37 11.84
C LYS A 107 2.72 -5.37 10.47
N ILE A 108 2.23 -4.22 10.01
CA ILE A 108 1.71 -4.07 8.64
C ILE A 108 2.80 -4.40 7.61
N ASN A 109 4.05 -3.97 7.86
CA ASN A 109 5.19 -4.34 7.01
C ASN A 109 5.50 -5.82 7.03
N ASN A 110 5.64 -6.44 8.21
CA ASN A 110 6.03 -7.86 8.27
C ASN A 110 4.97 -8.77 7.64
N VAL A 111 3.69 -8.41 7.76
CA VAL A 111 2.58 -9.09 7.08
C VAL A 111 2.65 -8.88 5.56
N ALA A 112 3.06 -7.70 5.07
CA ALA A 112 3.24 -7.45 3.65
C ALA A 112 4.53 -8.08 3.05
N THR A 113 5.60 -8.20 3.84
CA THR A 113 6.92 -8.66 3.37
C THR A 113 7.18 -10.15 3.55
N ALA A 114 6.62 -10.80 4.57
CA ALA A 114 6.74 -12.26 4.77
C ALA A 114 6.29 -13.08 3.54
N PRO A 115 5.15 -12.78 2.88
CA PRO A 115 4.72 -13.51 1.69
C PRO A 115 5.60 -13.28 0.45
N ILE A 116 6.29 -12.13 0.31
CA ILE A 116 7.19 -11.87 -0.82
C ILE A 116 8.47 -12.72 -0.72
N ALA A 117 8.99 -12.91 0.51
CA ALA A 117 10.16 -13.75 0.75
C ALA A 117 9.89 -15.25 0.49
N ASP A 118 8.71 -15.74 0.88
CA ASP A 118 8.27 -17.12 0.61
C ASP A 118 8.03 -17.38 -0.90
N VAL A 119 7.47 -16.42 -1.63
CA VAL A 119 7.24 -16.53 -3.08
C VAL A 119 8.55 -16.47 -3.89
N LEU A 120 9.56 -15.74 -3.42
CA LEU A 120 10.87 -15.64 -4.08
C LEU A 120 11.89 -16.68 -3.63
N GLY A 121 11.54 -17.56 -2.68
CA GLY A 121 12.42 -18.63 -2.19
C GLY A 121 13.70 -18.13 -1.53
N LEU A 122 13.67 -16.91 -0.97
CA LEU A 122 14.80 -16.32 -0.26
C LEU A 122 14.73 -16.72 1.22
N ASN A 123 15.06 -17.98 1.51
CA ASN A 123 15.38 -18.45 2.86
C ASN A 123 16.75 -19.14 2.84
#